data_AF-A0A352R0P5-F1
#
_entry.id   AF-A0A352R0P5-F1
#
_cell.length_a   1.000
_cell.length_b   1.000
_cell.length_c   1.000
_cell.angle_alpha   90.00
_cell.angle_beta   90.00
_cell.angle_gamma   90.00
#
_symmetry.space_group_name_H-M   'P 1'
#
loop_
_entity.id
_entity.type
_entity.pdbx_description
1 polymer ?
#
loop_
_entity_poly.entity_id
_entity_poly.type
_entity_poly.pdbx_seq_one_letter_code
_entity_poly.pdbx_strand_id
1 'polypeptide(L)' 'IHALKKDFTIVIVTHNMQQAARVSDYTAFMYMGDLIEFGATDQLFTNPVQKQTEDYITGRYG' A
#
# COMPACT_ATOMS: atom_id res chain seq x y z
N ILE A 1 12.41 -11.54 -3.68
CA ILE A 1 11.91 -10.26 -4.27
C ILE A 1 12.97 -9.16 -4.26
N HIS A 2 13.64 -8.85 -3.13
CA HIS A 2 14.57 -7.70 -3.07
C HIS A 2 15.76 -7.72 -4.05
N ALA A 3 16.25 -8.89 -4.47
CA ALA A 3 17.29 -8.96 -5.51
C ALA A 3 16.70 -8.66 -6.91
N LEU A 4 15.56 -9.28 -7.23
CA LEU A 4 14.88 -9.13 -8.53
C LEU A 4 14.36 -7.70 -8.77
N LYS A 5 13.95 -6.98 -7.72
CA LYS A 5 13.47 -5.59 -7.86
C LYS A 5 14.54 -4.64 -8.43
N LYS A 6 15.83 -5.01 -8.38
CA LYS A 6 16.93 -4.22 -8.96
C LYS A 6 16.93 -4.28 -10.48
N ASP A 7 16.47 -5.40 -11.03
CA ASP A 7 16.54 -5.69 -12.46
C ASP A 7 15.16 -5.58 -13.13
N PHE A 8 14.08 -5.57 -12.34
CA PHE A 8 12.70 -5.59 -12.82
C PHE A 8 11.78 -4.65 -12.05
N THR A 9 10.87 -4.01 -12.77
CA THR A 9 9.71 -3.34 -12.18
C THR A 9 8.65 -4.36 -11.82
N ILE A 10 8.28 -4.42 -10.54
CA ILE A 10 7.33 -5.40 -10.01
C ILE A 10 6.09 -4.64 -9.54
N VAL A 11 4.92 -5.05 -10.03
CA VAL A 11 3.62 -4.55 -9.56
C VAL A 11 2.87 -5.72 -8.93
N ILE A 12 2.43 -5.55 -7.68
CA ILE A 12 1.72 -6.58 -6.91
C ILE A 12 0.36 -6.01 -6.51
N VAL A 13 -0.70 -6.75 -6.80
CA VAL A 13 -2.06 -6.47 -6.31
C VAL A 13 -2.36 -7.48 -5.22
N THR A 14 -2.64 -7.02 -4.01
CA THR A 14 -2.87 -7.88 -2.85
C THR A 14 -3.81 -7.24 -1.84
N HIS A 15 -4.57 -8.07 -1.13
CA HIS A 15 -5.32 -7.67 0.07
C HIS A 15 -4.52 -7.91 1.37
N ASN A 16 -3.34 -8.53 1.28
CA ASN A 16 -2.48 -8.74 2.43
C ASN A 16 -1.64 -7.48 2.69
N MET A 17 -2.23 -6.58 3.49
CA MET A 17 -1.65 -5.29 3.84
C MET A 17 -0.32 -5.42 4.59
N GLN A 18 -0.15 -6.45 5.42
CA GLN A 18 1.11 -6.69 6.15
C GLN A 18 2.25 -7.10 5.21
N GLN A 19 1.95 -7.89 4.18
CA GLN A 19 2.93 -8.21 3.15
C GLN A 19 3.24 -6.99 2.30
N ALA A 20 2.23 -6.24 1.87
CA ALA A 20 2.42 -5.01 1.11
C ALA A 20 3.35 -4.03 1.84
N ALA A 21 3.12 -3.83 3.15
CA ALA A 21 3.95 -3.00 4.02
C ALA A 21 5.42 -3.44 4.06
N ARG A 22 5.68 -4.75 4.01
CA ARG A 22 7.05 -5.29 4.12
C ARG A 22 7.82 -5.33 2.81
N VAL A 23 7.14 -5.57 1.69
CA VAL A 23 7.81 -5.90 0.42
C VAL A 23 7.81 -4.76 -0.60
N SER A 24 6.94 -3.76 -0.44
CA SER A 24 6.71 -2.72 -1.44
C SER A 24 7.49 -1.46 -1.11
N ASP A 25 8.12 -0.85 -2.10
CA ASP A 25 8.75 0.48 -1.94
C ASP A 25 7.70 1.60 -1.94
N TYR A 26 6.69 1.46 -2.80
CA TYR A 26 5.55 2.34 -2.91
C TYR A 26 4.26 1.54 -2.81
N THR A 27 3.22 2.16 -2.26
CA THR A 27 1.90 1.55 -2.16
C THR A 27 0.86 2.50 -2.76
N ALA A 28 -0.10 1.92 -3.47
CA ALA A 28 -1.30 2.59 -3.98
C ALA A 28 -2.51 1.99 -3.26
N PHE A 29 -3.33 2.82 -2.64
CA PHE A 29 -4.63 2.42 -2.13
C PHE A 29 -5.71 2.82 -3.13
N MET A 30 -6.44 1.83 -3.62
CA MET A 30 -7.58 2.00 -4.50
C MET A 30 -8.87 1.58 -3.80
N TYR A 31 -9.93 2.33 -4.01
CA TYR A 31 -11.26 2.01 -3.50
C TYR A 31 -12.32 2.32 -4.55
N MET A 32 -13.18 1.34 -4.85
CA MET A 32 -14.27 1.45 -5.84
C MET A 32 -13.86 1.96 -7.24
N GLY A 33 -12.62 1.68 -7.66
CA GLY A 33 -12.10 2.09 -8.96
C GLY A 33 -11.33 3.42 -8.94
N ASP A 34 -11.35 4.14 -7.83
CA ASP A 34 -10.59 5.38 -7.64
C ASP A 34 -9.27 5.13 -6.92
N LEU A 35 -8.20 5.82 -7.36
CA LEU A 35 -6.93 5.88 -6.65
C LEU A 35 -7.06 6.92 -5.53
N ILE A 36 -7.19 6.44 -4.30
CA ILE A 36 -7.42 7.30 -3.13
C ILE A 36 -6.11 7.90 -2.63
N GLU A 37 -5.05 7.09 -2.57
CA GLU A 37 -3.75 7.52 -2.08
C GLU A 37 -2.61 6.73 -2.73
N PHE A 38 -1.50 7.39 -3.03
CA PHE A 38 -0.27 6.76 -3.51
C PHE A 38 0.93 7.44 -2.85
N GLY A 39 1.88 6.65 -2.36
CA GLY A 39 3.06 7.19 -1.70
C GLY A 39 4.05 6.13 -1.27
N ALA A 40 5.08 6.56 -0.53
CA ALA A 40 6.03 5.65 0.10
C ALA A 40 5.27 4.72 1.05
N THR A 41 5.55 3.42 0.98
CA THR A 41 4.86 2.41 1.77
C THR A 41 4.87 2.76 3.25
N ASP A 42 6.04 3.10 3.82
CA ASP A 42 6.14 3.45 5.24
C ASP A 42 5.23 4.62 5.64
N GLN A 43 5.11 5.66 4.79
CA GLN A 43 4.22 6.78 5.06
C GLN A 43 2.75 6.33 5.07
N LEU A 44 2.35 5.57 4.04
CA LEU A 44 0.97 5.15 3.85
C LEU A 44 0.49 4.23 4.99
N PHE A 45 1.39 3.44 5.57
CA PHE A 45 1.09 2.51 6.68
C PHE A 45 1.27 3.09 8.09
N THR A 46 2.00 4.19 8.26
CA THR A 46 2.27 4.78 9.59
C THR A 46 1.56 6.11 9.83
N ASN A 47 1.46 6.94 8.79
CA ASN A 47 0.82 8.25 8.85
C ASN A 47 0.23 8.60 7.47
N PRO A 48 -0.84 7.89 7.05
CA PRO A 48 -1.52 8.18 5.79
C PRO A 48 -2.10 9.59 5.79
N VAL A 49 -2.15 10.20 4.60
CA VAL A 49 -2.71 11.54 4.44
C VAL A 49 -4.23 11.49 4.31
N GLN A 50 -4.76 10.42 3.71
CA GLN A 50 -6.20 10.27 3.53
C GLN A 50 -6.82 9.47 4.66
N LYS A 51 -7.90 10.03 5.24
CA LYS A 51 -8.68 9.37 6.28
C LYS A 51 -9.23 8.00 5.84
N GLN A 52 -9.63 7.86 4.58
CA GLN A 52 -10.12 6.59 4.04
C GLN A 52 -9.02 5.50 4.05
N THR A 53 -7.78 5.87 3.77
CA THR A 53 -6.62 4.98 3.85
C THR A 53 -6.35 4.57 5.30
N GLU A 54 -6.41 5.54 6.23
CA GLU A 54 -6.25 5.29 7.67
C GLU A 54 -7.31 4.32 8.21
N ASP A 55 -8.59 4.59 7.92
CA ASP A 55 -9.71 3.78 8.37
C ASP A 55 -9.61 2.35 7.78
N TYR A 56 -9.10 2.18 6.54
CA TYR A 56 -8.88 0.87 5.91
C TYR A 56 -7.74 0.08 6.57
N ILE A 57 -6.59 0.72 6.79
CA ILE A 57 -5.40 0.06 7.36
C ILE A 57 -5.60 -0.31 8.82
N THR A 58 -6.29 0.55 9.59
CA THR A 58 -6.58 0.31 11.01
C THR A 58 -7.73 -0.68 11.23
N GLY A 59 -8.40 -1.13 10.16
CA GLY A 59 -9.49 -2.11 10.24
C GLY A 59 -10.79 -1.54 10.80
N ARG A 60 -11.02 -0.22 10.70
CA ARG A 60 -12.32 0.40 11.01
C ARG A 60 -13.41 0.05 9.99
N TYR A 61 -13.03 -0.50 8.85
CA TYR A 61 -13.94 -1.20 7.94
C TYR A 61 -13.98 -2.68 8.33
N GLY A 62 -14.97 -3.04 9.13
CA GLY A 62 -15.36 -4.40 9.50
C GLY A 62 -16.87 -4.53 9.46
#